data_AF-A0A8J6NLE9-F1
#
_entry.id   AF-A0A8J6NLE9-F1
#
_cell.length_a   1.000
_cell.length_b   1.000
_cell.length_c   1.000
_cell.angle_alpha   90.00
_cell.angle_beta   90.00
_cell.angle_gamma   90.00
#
_symmetry.space_group_name_H-M   'P 1'
#
loop_
_entity.id
_entity.type
_entity.pdbx_description
1 polymer ?
#
loop_
_entity_poly.entity_id
_entity_poly.type
_entity_poly.pdbx_seq_one_letter_code
_entity_poly.pdbx_strand_id
1 'polypeptide(L)'
;MNDEDIEIDYQVTAQGLYIRTEEPINKLIGYGVGESILLAKQLNIPLYSDDTGIRKLALDSYNVNGFSTITLITKLRTEGHFKIRDETNILCEMIRKNYRVVPFDRNHLNCCMSELIEKAIENNESMPAQKQFLLDKDMGTLLRQFGDPFFNEEWMAKIAISWWISLLEKDDLDKNILVECLGYPSFAISTLPTSRVIVGIKKYEQESRIGHVFGFFLINCYEHNQQLLPGAWSAIKSCCGKIFSHDEKKYNITLFRAIPEWIIKDIEAMNIDDSQKMVRVINIPNQFPEEDRIKFENIFIRLRPKFMHI
;
A
#
# COMPACT_ATOMS: atom_id res chain seq x y z
N MET A 1 -21.68 -41.88 -15.08
CA MET A 1 -21.54 -40.82 -14.06
C MET A 1 -21.87 -39.54 -14.79
N ASN A 2 -22.93 -38.86 -14.38
CA ASN A 2 -23.32 -37.59 -14.97
C ASN A 2 -22.32 -36.54 -14.48
N ASP A 3 -21.53 -36.00 -15.40
CA ASP A 3 -20.84 -34.72 -15.21
C ASP A 3 -21.93 -33.65 -15.24
N GLU A 4 -22.60 -33.45 -14.10
CA GLU A 4 -23.34 -32.22 -13.88
C GLU A 4 -22.32 -31.09 -13.74
N ASP A 5 -22.39 -30.09 -14.61
CA ASP A 5 -21.69 -28.83 -14.47
C ASP A 5 -22.14 -28.18 -13.15
N ILE A 6 -21.42 -28.48 -12.07
CA ILE A 6 -21.68 -27.89 -10.76
C ILE A 6 -21.22 -26.44 -10.84
N GLU A 7 -22.17 -25.51 -10.79
CA GLU A 7 -21.91 -24.11 -10.48
C GLU A 7 -21.21 -24.05 -9.11
N ILE A 8 -19.89 -23.86 -9.12
CA ILE A 8 -19.12 -23.65 -7.91
C ILE A 8 -19.40 -22.22 -7.46
N ASP A 9 -20.16 -22.11 -6.37
CA ASP A 9 -20.52 -20.82 -5.81
C ASP A 9 -19.33 -20.26 -4.99
N TYR A 10 -19.03 -18.97 -5.17
CA TYR A 10 -17.86 -18.31 -4.56
C TYR A 10 -18.31 -17.08 -3.76
N GLN A 11 -17.89 -16.99 -2.50
CA GLN A 11 -17.96 -15.77 -1.72
C GLN A 11 -16.73 -14.91 -1.96
N VAL A 12 -16.94 -13.63 -2.30
CA VAL A 12 -15.86 -12.65 -2.40
C VAL A 12 -15.71 -11.96 -1.04
N THR A 13 -14.53 -12.04 -0.41
CA THR A 13 -14.26 -11.31 0.82
C THR A 13 -14.09 -9.81 0.56
N ALA A 14 -14.14 -8.99 1.61
CA ALA A 14 -13.83 -7.55 1.52
C ALA A 14 -12.44 -7.25 0.95
N GLN A 15 -11.53 -8.23 0.97
CA GLN A 15 -10.18 -8.15 0.40
C GLN A 15 -10.09 -8.69 -1.04
N GLY A 16 -11.22 -9.03 -1.67
CA GLY A 16 -11.28 -9.55 -3.04
C GLY A 16 -10.87 -11.02 -3.19
N LEU A 17 -10.83 -11.79 -2.09
CA LEU A 17 -10.55 -13.23 -2.15
C LEU A 17 -11.82 -14.00 -2.49
N TYR A 18 -11.74 -14.87 -3.49
CA TYR A 18 -12.81 -15.82 -3.82
C TYR A 18 -12.66 -17.06 -2.93
N ILE A 19 -13.61 -17.27 -2.05
CA ILE A 19 -13.70 -18.43 -1.18
C ILE A 19 -14.83 -19.31 -1.70
N ARG A 20 -14.55 -20.58 -2.01
CA ARG A 20 -15.60 -21.55 -2.34
C ARG A 20 -16.55 -21.71 -1.17
N THR A 21 -17.85 -21.61 -1.41
CA THR A 21 -18.86 -21.91 -0.39
C THR A 21 -19.06 -23.41 -0.26
N GLU A 22 -19.02 -23.87 1.00
CA GLU A 22 -19.48 -25.18 1.51
C GLU A 22 -19.38 -26.36 0.53
N GLU A 23 -18.16 -26.87 0.31
CA GLU A 23 -18.01 -28.22 -0.24
C GLU A 23 -18.16 -29.25 0.91
N PRO A 24 -19.08 -30.22 0.81
CA PRO A 24 -19.23 -31.26 1.82
C PRO A 24 -17.98 -32.16 1.83
N ILE A 25 -17.54 -32.62 3.00
CA ILE A 25 -16.23 -33.28 3.18
C ILE A 25 -16.03 -34.52 2.33
N ASN A 26 -17.11 -35.21 1.98
CA ASN A 26 -17.10 -36.36 1.08
C ASN A 26 -16.62 -36.02 -0.35
N LYS A 27 -16.71 -34.75 -0.78
CA LYS A 27 -16.12 -34.26 -2.04
C LYS A 27 -14.65 -33.87 -1.89
N LEU A 28 -14.18 -33.61 -0.67
CA LEU A 28 -12.80 -33.25 -0.36
C LEU A 28 -11.93 -34.47 0.02
N ILE A 29 -12.58 -35.55 0.48
CA ILE A 29 -11.98 -36.87 0.67
C ILE A 29 -11.56 -37.40 -0.71
N GLY A 30 -10.27 -37.72 -0.85
CA GLY A 30 -9.63 -38.06 -2.13
C GLY A 30 -8.66 -37.00 -2.65
N TYR A 31 -8.78 -35.74 -2.21
CA TYR A 31 -7.82 -34.67 -2.50
C TYR A 31 -6.85 -34.39 -1.33
N GLY A 32 -6.95 -35.12 -0.22
CA GLY A 32 -6.08 -35.01 0.95
C GLY A 32 -6.46 -33.88 1.92
N VAL A 33 -7.28 -32.92 1.48
CA VAL A 33 -7.74 -31.79 2.30
C VAL A 33 -8.72 -32.24 3.37
N GLY A 34 -9.73 -33.05 3.00
CA GLY A 34 -10.73 -33.56 3.94
C GLY A 34 -10.11 -34.43 5.03
N GLU A 35 -9.19 -35.31 4.64
CA GLU A 35 -8.45 -36.19 5.55
C GLU A 35 -7.60 -35.38 6.55
N SER A 36 -6.95 -34.32 6.08
CA SER A 36 -6.12 -33.44 6.91
C SER A 36 -6.96 -32.68 7.95
N ILE A 37 -8.15 -32.18 7.56
CA ILE A 37 -9.08 -31.52 8.50
C ILE A 37 -9.59 -32.52 9.55
N LEU A 38 -10.02 -33.72 9.12
CA LEU A 38 -10.53 -34.75 10.03
C LEU A 38 -9.44 -35.24 10.99
N LEU A 39 -8.22 -35.43 10.50
CA LEU A 39 -7.08 -35.83 11.33
C LEU A 39 -6.73 -34.73 12.35
N ALA A 40 -6.67 -33.47 11.92
CA ALA A 40 -6.42 -32.34 12.83
C ALA A 40 -7.47 -32.25 13.94
N LYS A 41 -8.75 -32.45 13.59
CA LYS A 41 -9.86 -32.54 14.55
C LYS A 41 -9.68 -33.69 15.53
N GLN A 42 -9.37 -34.88 15.03
CA GLN A 42 -9.20 -36.08 15.86
C GLN A 42 -8.03 -35.92 16.84
N LEU A 43 -6.93 -35.31 16.40
CA LEU A 43 -5.75 -35.07 17.21
C LEU A 43 -5.86 -33.82 18.09
N ASN A 44 -6.92 -33.03 17.94
CA ASN A 44 -7.11 -31.73 18.62
C ASN A 44 -5.92 -30.78 18.43
N ILE A 45 -5.42 -30.69 17.20
CA ILE A 45 -4.31 -29.80 16.82
C ILE A 45 -4.76 -28.78 15.76
N PRO A 46 -4.12 -27.60 15.70
CA PRO A 46 -4.39 -26.64 14.64
C PRO A 46 -3.99 -27.18 13.25
N LEU A 47 -4.81 -26.87 12.24
CA LEU A 47 -4.53 -27.20 10.84
C LEU A 47 -3.59 -26.17 10.21
N TYR A 48 -2.45 -26.63 9.70
CA TYR A 48 -1.63 -25.82 8.82
C TYR A 48 -2.18 -25.83 7.40
N SER A 49 -2.39 -24.65 6.81
CA SER A 49 -2.66 -24.49 5.38
C SER A 49 -2.39 -23.05 4.96
N ASP A 50 -1.77 -22.83 3.80
CA ASP A 50 -1.65 -21.49 3.21
C ASP A 50 -2.90 -21.06 2.43
N ASP A 51 -3.82 -21.98 2.14
CA ASP A 51 -5.11 -21.69 1.52
C ASP A 51 -6.14 -21.18 2.55
N THR A 52 -6.59 -19.93 2.37
CA THR A 52 -7.57 -19.29 3.25
C THR A 52 -8.94 -19.97 3.22
N GLY A 53 -9.36 -20.51 2.07
CA GLY A 53 -10.62 -21.23 1.94
C GLY A 53 -10.60 -22.53 2.76
N ILE A 54 -9.50 -23.27 2.70
CA ILE A 54 -9.31 -24.48 3.54
C ILE A 54 -9.37 -24.14 5.03
N ARG A 55 -8.66 -23.09 5.46
CA ARG A 55 -8.68 -22.67 6.87
C ARG A 55 -10.07 -22.24 7.33
N LYS A 56 -10.80 -21.49 6.49
CA LYS A 56 -12.18 -21.06 6.80
C LYS A 56 -13.13 -22.25 6.90
N LEU A 57 -13.06 -23.19 5.95
CA LEU A 57 -13.85 -24.42 5.98
C LEU A 57 -13.58 -25.25 7.24
N ALA A 58 -12.30 -25.42 7.60
CA ALA A 58 -11.91 -26.16 8.80
C ALA A 58 -12.50 -25.55 10.08
N LEU A 59 -12.49 -24.21 10.18
CA LEU A 59 -13.06 -23.50 11.31
C LEU A 59 -14.60 -23.58 11.31
N ASP A 60 -15.24 -23.12 10.24
CA ASP A 60 -16.68 -22.91 10.18
C ASP A 60 -17.46 -24.25 10.25
N SER A 61 -16.96 -25.28 9.56
CA SER A 61 -17.67 -26.56 9.45
C SER A 61 -17.19 -27.64 10.42
N TYR A 62 -15.96 -27.54 10.94
CA TYR A 62 -15.36 -28.59 11.77
C TYR A 62 -14.85 -28.13 13.13
N ASN A 63 -14.92 -26.82 13.42
CA ASN A 63 -14.38 -26.19 14.62
C ASN A 63 -12.88 -26.49 14.82
N VAL A 64 -12.12 -26.56 13.73
CA VAL A 64 -10.68 -26.76 13.73
C VAL A 64 -10.00 -25.43 13.43
N ASN A 65 -9.24 -24.93 14.40
CA ASN A 65 -8.43 -23.74 14.21
C ASN A 65 -7.37 -23.98 13.13
N GLY A 66 -7.11 -22.98 12.29
CA GLY A 66 -6.09 -23.06 11.25
C GLY A 66 -5.04 -21.95 11.37
N PHE A 67 -3.84 -22.21 10.85
CA PHE A 67 -2.79 -21.20 10.70
C PHE A 67 -2.08 -21.34 9.36
N SER A 68 -1.47 -20.25 8.89
CA SER A 68 -0.69 -20.18 7.65
C SER A 68 0.79 -19.97 7.93
N THR A 69 1.61 -20.08 6.89
CA THR A 69 3.03 -19.72 6.91
C THR A 69 3.23 -18.29 7.42
N ILE A 70 2.44 -17.33 6.91
CA ILE A 70 2.48 -15.92 7.35
C ILE A 70 2.20 -15.81 8.86
N THR A 71 1.14 -16.48 9.35
CA THR A 71 0.77 -16.43 10.77
C THR A 71 1.90 -16.99 11.65
N LEU A 72 2.52 -18.09 11.22
CA LEU A 72 3.63 -18.70 11.93
C LEU A 72 4.85 -17.79 11.99
N ILE A 73 5.25 -17.20 10.85
CA ILE A 73 6.42 -16.31 10.78
C ILE A 73 6.21 -15.06 11.63
N THR A 74 5.05 -14.42 11.54
CA THR A 74 4.74 -13.25 12.35
C THR A 74 4.77 -13.60 13.83
N LYS A 75 4.24 -14.77 14.24
CA LYS A 75 4.31 -15.24 15.62
C LYS A 75 5.77 -15.40 16.08
N LEU A 76 6.59 -16.09 15.30
CA LEU A 76 8.01 -16.29 15.59
C LEU A 76 8.77 -14.96 15.72
N ARG A 77 8.45 -13.95 14.90
CA ARG A 77 9.01 -12.60 15.06
C ARG A 77 8.54 -11.96 16.37
N THR A 78 7.25 -12.00 16.65
CA THR A 78 6.70 -11.35 17.87
C THR A 78 7.20 -11.98 19.16
N GLU A 79 7.55 -13.27 19.14
CA GLU A 79 8.15 -14.01 20.26
C GLU A 79 9.68 -13.84 20.33
N GLY A 80 10.28 -13.07 19.42
CA GLY A 80 11.72 -12.80 19.40
C GLY A 80 12.58 -13.94 18.86
N HIS A 81 11.96 -14.97 18.26
CA HIS A 81 12.68 -16.05 17.60
C HIS A 81 13.26 -15.61 16.25
N PHE A 82 12.60 -14.69 15.54
CA PHE A 82 13.03 -14.11 14.28
C PHE A 82 13.26 -12.60 14.38
N LYS A 83 14.23 -12.09 13.62
CA LYS A 83 14.35 -10.66 13.34
C LYS A 83 13.42 -10.26 12.20
N ILE A 84 13.15 -8.96 12.06
CA ILE A 84 12.40 -8.42 10.92
C ILE A 84 13.03 -8.81 9.58
N ARG A 85 14.36 -8.95 9.53
CA ARG A 85 15.07 -9.39 8.33
C ARG A 85 14.72 -10.83 7.94
N ASP A 86 14.60 -11.73 8.91
CA ASP A 86 14.24 -13.13 8.67
C ASP A 86 12.81 -13.24 8.12
N GLU A 87 11.86 -12.52 8.73
CA GLU A 87 10.49 -12.42 8.21
C GLU A 87 10.49 -11.85 6.78
N THR A 88 11.19 -10.74 6.55
CA THR A 88 11.30 -10.10 5.23
C THR A 88 11.84 -11.06 4.17
N ASN A 89 12.89 -11.82 4.49
CA ASN A 89 13.48 -12.80 3.57
C ASN A 89 12.47 -13.86 3.15
N ILE A 90 11.71 -14.39 4.11
CA ILE A 90 10.72 -15.44 3.82
C ILE A 90 9.56 -14.86 2.99
N LEU A 91 9.04 -13.68 3.35
CA LEU A 91 7.99 -13.02 2.57
C LEU A 91 8.44 -12.75 1.13
N CYS A 92 9.67 -12.27 0.92
CA CYS A 92 10.24 -12.08 -0.41
C CYS A 92 10.39 -13.40 -1.19
N GLU A 93 10.78 -14.50 -0.55
CA GLU A 93 10.81 -15.82 -1.19
C GLU A 93 9.40 -16.31 -1.55
N MET A 94 8.40 -16.06 -0.70
CA MET A 94 7.00 -16.40 -0.99
C MET A 94 6.47 -15.62 -2.20
N ILE A 95 6.72 -14.30 -2.26
CA ILE A 95 6.34 -13.46 -3.42
C ILE A 95 7.00 -13.99 -4.69
N ARG A 96 8.30 -14.30 -4.66
CA ARG A 96 9.04 -14.86 -5.81
C ARG A 96 8.58 -16.26 -6.22
N LYS A 97 7.95 -17.01 -5.31
CA LYS A 97 7.28 -18.29 -5.59
C LYS A 97 5.82 -18.11 -6.03
N ASN A 98 5.40 -16.89 -6.35
CA ASN A 98 4.05 -16.54 -6.81
C ASN A 98 2.95 -16.82 -5.78
N TYR A 99 3.24 -16.71 -4.48
CA TYR A 99 2.18 -16.68 -3.48
C TYR A 99 1.33 -15.43 -3.72
N ARG A 100 0.01 -15.63 -3.87
CA ARG A 100 -0.90 -14.61 -4.40
C ARG A 100 -1.04 -13.37 -3.51
N VAL A 101 -1.05 -13.56 -2.19
CA VAL A 101 -1.20 -12.47 -1.22
C VAL A 101 -0.20 -12.69 -0.10
N VAL A 102 0.86 -11.89 -0.09
CA VAL A 102 1.90 -11.90 0.95
C VAL A 102 1.91 -10.51 1.59
N PRO A 103 1.43 -10.37 2.83
CA PRO A 103 1.38 -9.07 3.48
C PRO A 103 2.79 -8.62 3.86
N PHE A 104 3.11 -7.38 3.53
CA PHE A 104 4.28 -6.67 4.04
C PHE A 104 3.86 -5.26 4.48
N ASP A 105 4.72 -4.59 5.24
CA ASP A 105 4.45 -3.26 5.79
C ASP A 105 5.70 -2.36 5.71
N ARG A 106 5.61 -1.16 6.30
CA ARG A 106 6.74 -0.22 6.38
C ARG A 106 7.99 -0.78 7.05
N ASN A 107 7.87 -1.72 7.98
CA ASN A 107 9.01 -2.26 8.72
C ASN A 107 9.87 -3.13 7.79
N HIS A 108 9.23 -3.88 6.89
CA HIS A 108 9.91 -4.69 5.87
C HIS A 108 10.65 -3.80 4.87
N LEU A 109 10.00 -2.73 4.38
CA LEU A 109 10.61 -1.75 3.48
C LEU A 109 11.79 -1.02 4.16
N ASN A 110 11.63 -0.60 5.41
CA ASN A 110 12.70 0.03 6.19
C ASN A 110 13.87 -0.92 6.44
N CYS A 111 13.60 -2.20 6.70
CA CYS A 111 14.65 -3.21 6.87
C CYS A 111 15.48 -3.34 5.59
N CYS A 112 14.84 -3.54 4.43
CA CYS A 112 15.54 -3.65 3.15
C CYS A 112 16.31 -2.37 2.78
N MET A 113 15.69 -1.20 2.99
CA MET A 113 16.31 0.08 2.68
C MET A 113 17.54 0.34 3.56
N SER A 114 17.46 0.05 4.86
CA SER A 114 18.58 0.29 5.78
C SER A 114 19.79 -0.55 5.41
N GLU A 115 19.61 -1.84 5.06
CA GLU A 115 20.70 -2.68 4.59
C GLU A 115 21.36 -2.18 3.30
N LEU A 116 20.58 -1.59 2.38
CA LEU A 116 21.13 -1.01 1.15
C LEU A 116 21.92 0.27 1.42
N ILE A 117 21.46 1.09 2.37
CA ILE A 117 22.19 2.28 2.80
C ILE A 117 23.47 1.89 3.53
N GLU A 118 23.42 0.95 4.45
CA GLU A 118 24.58 0.43 5.18
C GLU A 118 25.65 -0.11 4.22
N LYS A 119 25.25 -0.93 3.24
CA LYS A 119 26.16 -1.43 2.20
C LYS A 119 26.78 -0.30 1.37
N ALA A 120 26.00 0.71 1.00
CA ALA A 120 26.52 1.85 0.25
C ALA A 120 27.56 2.63 1.08
N ILE A 121 27.30 2.84 2.37
CA ILE A 121 28.23 3.49 3.30
C ILE A 121 29.51 2.66 3.46
N GLU A 122 29.39 1.36 3.71
CA GLU A 122 30.53 0.44 3.87
C GLU A 122 31.44 0.40 2.62
N ASN A 123 30.84 0.50 1.43
CA ASN A 123 31.55 0.49 0.16
C ASN A 123 32.01 1.88 -0.31
N ASN A 124 31.78 2.94 0.45
CA ASN A 124 32.00 4.34 0.05
C ASN A 124 31.30 4.72 -1.27
N GLU A 125 30.11 4.17 -1.49
CA GLU A 125 29.25 4.47 -2.64
C GLU A 125 28.32 5.66 -2.34
N SER A 126 27.81 6.29 -3.40
CA SER A 126 26.72 7.26 -3.27
C SER A 126 25.47 6.60 -2.71
N MET A 127 24.62 7.38 -2.01
CA MET A 127 23.33 6.89 -1.52
C MET A 127 22.52 6.19 -2.63
N PRO A 128 21.83 5.07 -2.32
CA PRO A 128 21.10 4.32 -3.34
C PRO A 128 20.03 5.17 -4.01
N ALA A 129 20.04 5.21 -5.34
CA ALA A 129 18.95 5.81 -6.11
C ALA A 129 17.82 4.79 -6.35
N GLN A 130 16.69 5.24 -6.87
CA GLN A 130 15.51 4.43 -7.17
C GLN A 130 15.86 3.17 -7.99
N LYS A 131 16.81 3.28 -8.94
CA LYS A 131 17.26 2.16 -9.75
C LYS A 131 17.89 1.06 -8.90
N GLN A 132 18.74 1.40 -7.94
CA GLN A 132 19.37 0.44 -7.04
C GLN A 132 18.32 -0.26 -6.16
N PHE A 133 17.33 0.48 -5.64
CA PHE A 133 16.24 -0.13 -4.86
C PHE A 133 15.44 -1.17 -5.67
N LEU A 134 15.22 -0.93 -6.96
CA LEU A 134 14.50 -1.88 -7.83
C LEU A 134 15.32 -3.10 -8.26
N LEU A 135 16.64 -2.93 -8.35
CA LEU A 135 17.57 -4.01 -8.72
C LEU A 135 17.92 -4.91 -7.53
N ASP A 136 17.82 -4.41 -6.29
CA ASP A 136 18.00 -5.25 -5.11
C ASP A 136 16.99 -6.40 -5.07
N LYS A 137 17.46 -7.57 -4.62
CA LYS A 137 16.69 -8.81 -4.64
C LYS A 137 15.41 -8.70 -3.80
N ASP A 138 15.50 -8.14 -2.59
CA ASP A 138 14.40 -8.15 -1.64
C ASP A 138 13.60 -6.85 -1.72
N MET A 139 14.28 -5.70 -1.71
CA MET A 139 13.63 -4.39 -1.89
C MET A 139 12.90 -4.33 -3.22
N GLY A 140 13.53 -4.78 -4.30
CA GLY A 140 12.93 -4.82 -5.62
C GLY A 140 11.75 -5.79 -5.72
N THR A 141 11.74 -6.86 -4.91
CA THR A 141 10.59 -7.79 -4.79
C THR A 141 9.41 -7.08 -4.13
N LEU A 142 9.61 -6.42 -2.99
CA LEU A 142 8.56 -5.69 -2.27
C LEU A 142 8.04 -4.50 -3.10
N LEU A 143 8.94 -3.72 -3.69
CA LEU A 143 8.57 -2.55 -4.50
C LEU A 143 7.67 -2.96 -5.68
N ARG A 144 7.99 -4.04 -6.39
CA ARG A 144 7.17 -4.48 -7.53
C ARG A 144 5.72 -4.83 -7.17
N GLN A 145 5.41 -5.16 -5.92
CA GLN A 145 4.04 -5.42 -5.48
C GLN A 145 3.14 -4.17 -5.56
N PHE A 146 3.70 -2.96 -5.50
CA PHE A 146 2.92 -1.72 -5.69
C PHE A 146 2.32 -1.59 -7.11
N GLY A 147 2.88 -2.30 -8.09
CA GLY A 147 2.37 -2.34 -9.47
C GLY A 147 1.56 -3.59 -9.79
N ASP A 148 1.28 -4.43 -8.79
CA ASP A 148 0.55 -5.68 -8.98
C ASP A 148 -0.97 -5.43 -8.92
N PRO A 149 -1.73 -5.76 -9.99
CA PRO A 149 -3.17 -5.50 -10.06
C PRO A 149 -4.01 -6.36 -9.11
N PHE A 150 -3.44 -7.37 -8.45
CA PHE A 150 -4.15 -8.17 -7.46
C PHE A 150 -4.42 -7.39 -6.17
N PHE A 151 -3.64 -6.36 -5.88
CA PHE A 151 -3.78 -5.59 -4.65
C PHE A 151 -4.65 -4.35 -4.80
N ASN A 152 -5.36 -4.02 -3.72
CA ASN A 152 -6.16 -2.80 -3.65
C ASN A 152 -5.23 -1.57 -3.61
N GLU A 153 -5.48 -0.60 -4.49
CA GLU A 153 -4.78 0.69 -4.57
C GLU A 153 -4.71 1.41 -3.21
N GLU A 154 -5.81 1.45 -2.46
CA GLU A 154 -5.89 2.09 -1.15
C GLU A 154 -4.99 1.38 -0.13
N TRP A 155 -4.94 0.05 -0.17
CA TRP A 155 -4.09 -0.73 0.74
C TRP A 155 -2.61 -0.47 0.45
N MET A 156 -2.21 -0.48 -0.82
CA MET A 156 -0.83 -0.15 -1.22
C MET A 156 -0.47 1.30 -0.89
N ALA A 157 -1.35 2.26 -1.15
CA ALA A 157 -1.14 3.66 -0.78
C ALA A 157 -0.91 3.82 0.74
N LYS A 158 -1.67 3.10 1.58
CA LYS A 158 -1.46 3.11 3.04
C LYS A 158 -0.08 2.58 3.45
N ILE A 159 0.40 1.51 2.82
CA ILE A 159 1.74 0.97 3.09
C ILE A 159 2.82 1.99 2.67
N ALA A 160 2.73 2.55 1.46
CA ALA A 160 3.67 3.56 0.96
C ALA A 160 3.71 4.79 1.88
N ILE A 161 2.55 5.35 2.23
CA ILE A 161 2.45 6.54 3.08
C ILE A 161 3.01 6.28 4.47
N SER A 162 2.65 5.15 5.08
CA SER A 162 3.19 4.76 6.39
C SER A 162 4.71 4.63 6.37
N TRP A 163 5.27 4.14 5.26
CA TRP A 163 6.70 4.08 5.03
C TRP A 163 7.31 5.47 4.88
N TRP A 164 6.79 6.32 3.99
CA TRP A 164 7.31 7.67 3.77
C TRP A 164 7.27 8.57 5.00
N ILE A 165 6.22 8.46 5.82
CA ILE A 165 6.17 9.16 7.12
C ILE A 165 7.31 8.69 8.01
N SER A 166 7.55 7.38 8.13
CA SER A 166 8.66 6.85 8.93
C SER A 166 10.05 7.26 8.43
N LEU A 167 10.17 7.66 7.15
CA LEU A 167 11.41 8.23 6.61
C LEU A 167 11.55 9.72 6.94
N LEU A 168 10.44 10.47 6.94
CA LEU A 168 10.42 11.88 7.32
C LEU A 168 10.75 12.12 8.79
N GLU A 169 10.45 11.14 9.66
CA GLU A 169 10.76 11.21 11.09
C GLU A 169 12.23 10.95 11.42
N LYS A 170 13.03 10.50 10.44
CA LYS A 170 14.45 10.22 10.62
C LYS A 170 15.29 11.45 10.29
N ASP A 171 15.75 12.15 11.32
CA ASP A 171 16.59 13.35 11.17
C ASP A 171 17.97 13.07 10.55
N ASP A 172 18.46 11.83 10.66
CA ASP A 172 19.77 11.38 10.19
C ASP A 172 19.77 10.90 8.73
N LEU A 173 18.61 10.79 8.09
CA LEU A 173 18.47 10.30 6.74
C LEU A 173 18.60 11.43 5.71
N ASP A 174 19.38 11.21 4.64
CA ASP A 174 19.43 12.14 3.52
C ASP A 174 18.03 12.32 2.92
N LYS A 175 17.55 13.57 2.85
CA LYS A 175 16.24 13.94 2.30
C LYS A 175 16.05 13.47 0.86
N ASN A 176 17.13 13.26 0.10
CA ASN A 176 17.05 12.69 -1.24
C ASN A 176 16.56 11.25 -1.24
N ILE A 177 16.84 10.46 -0.20
CA ILE A 177 16.39 9.06 -0.10
C ILE A 177 14.86 9.00 -0.12
N LEU A 178 14.19 9.90 0.60
CA LEU A 178 12.74 10.00 0.55
C LEU A 178 12.25 10.21 -0.89
N VAL A 179 12.87 11.12 -1.65
CA VAL A 179 12.51 11.36 -3.07
C VAL A 179 12.64 10.09 -3.91
N GLU A 180 13.72 9.32 -3.71
CA GLU A 180 13.93 8.04 -4.40
C GLU A 180 12.89 6.98 -4.00
N CYS A 181 12.45 7.00 -2.74
CA CYS A 181 11.42 6.09 -2.21
C CYS A 181 9.99 6.48 -2.61
N LEU A 182 9.71 7.75 -2.92
CA LEU A 182 8.40 8.19 -3.45
C LEU A 182 8.20 7.74 -4.90
N GLY A 183 9.26 7.74 -5.71
CA GLY A 183 9.19 7.64 -7.16
C GLY A 183 8.45 6.40 -7.67
N TYR A 184 8.98 5.21 -7.38
CA TYR A 184 8.42 3.98 -7.92
C TYR A 184 7.01 3.66 -7.40
N PRO A 185 6.73 3.66 -6.08
CA PRO A 185 5.39 3.32 -5.59
C PRO A 185 4.32 4.25 -6.14
N SER A 186 4.59 5.57 -6.20
CA SER A 186 3.65 6.55 -6.75
C SER A 186 3.38 6.33 -8.24
N PHE A 187 4.44 6.07 -9.02
CA PHE A 187 4.31 5.76 -10.43
C PHE A 187 3.52 4.45 -10.64
N ALA A 188 3.91 3.37 -9.96
CA ALA A 188 3.30 2.05 -10.11
C ALA A 188 1.80 2.08 -9.81
N ILE A 189 1.40 2.65 -8.66
CA ILE A 189 -0.01 2.82 -8.27
C ILE A 189 -0.77 3.62 -9.33
N SER A 190 -0.18 4.71 -9.84
CA SER A 190 -0.84 5.57 -10.83
C SER A 190 -1.09 4.91 -12.19
N THR A 191 -0.34 3.85 -12.50
CA THR A 191 -0.42 3.14 -13.79
C THR A 191 -1.27 1.88 -13.75
N LEU A 192 -1.78 1.47 -12.57
CA LEU A 192 -2.61 0.27 -12.45
C LEU A 192 -3.83 0.38 -13.39
N PRO A 193 -4.11 -0.63 -14.23
CA PRO A 193 -5.26 -0.56 -15.12
C PRO A 193 -6.54 -0.50 -14.29
N THR A 194 -7.30 0.59 -14.40
CA THR A 194 -8.69 0.54 -13.94
C THR A 194 -9.45 -0.37 -14.89
N SER A 195 -10.25 -1.27 -14.36
CA SER A 195 -11.24 -2.10 -15.09
C SER A 195 -12.22 -1.31 -15.96
N ARG A 196 -12.08 0.02 -16.04
CA ARG A 196 -12.84 0.98 -16.85
C ARG A 196 -12.26 1.21 -18.25
N VAL A 197 -11.61 0.22 -18.86
CA VAL A 197 -11.16 0.28 -20.28
C VAL A 197 -12.34 0.61 -21.24
N ILE A 198 -13.58 0.40 -20.80
CA ILE A 198 -14.82 0.67 -21.56
C ILE A 198 -15.23 2.16 -21.50
N VAL A 199 -14.78 2.93 -20.50
CA VAL A 199 -15.10 4.37 -20.36
C VAL A 199 -13.84 5.15 -20.73
N GLY A 200 -13.83 5.77 -21.91
CA GLY A 200 -12.65 6.38 -22.53
C GLY A 200 -11.66 7.05 -21.57
N ILE A 201 -10.37 6.89 -21.88
CA ILE A 201 -9.24 7.36 -21.07
C ILE A 201 -9.48 8.82 -20.66
N LYS A 202 -9.61 9.05 -19.36
CA LYS A 202 -9.81 10.41 -18.85
C LYS A 202 -8.52 11.20 -19.07
N LYS A 203 -8.66 12.41 -19.61
CA LYS A 203 -7.54 13.35 -19.72
C LYS A 203 -6.99 13.61 -18.31
N TYR A 204 -5.69 13.45 -18.14
CA TYR A 204 -4.96 13.62 -16.88
C TYR A 204 -5.26 12.57 -15.78
N GLU A 205 -5.59 11.34 -16.17
CA GLU A 205 -5.88 10.27 -15.21
C GLU A 205 -4.69 9.92 -14.32
N GLN A 206 -3.49 9.80 -14.88
CA GLN A 206 -2.28 9.46 -14.13
C GLN A 206 -1.95 10.55 -13.09
N GLU A 207 -2.01 11.81 -13.51
CA GLU A 207 -1.76 13.01 -12.70
C GLU A 207 -2.80 13.11 -11.57
N SER A 208 -4.06 12.77 -11.86
CA SER A 208 -5.11 12.69 -10.84
C SER A 208 -4.79 11.61 -9.80
N ARG A 209 -4.34 10.41 -10.20
CA ARG A 209 -4.03 9.33 -9.26
C ARG A 209 -2.78 9.59 -8.43
N ILE A 210 -1.72 10.11 -9.05
CA ILE A 210 -0.54 10.58 -8.31
C ILE A 210 -0.96 11.69 -7.34
N GLY A 211 -1.81 12.62 -7.80
CA GLY A 211 -2.36 13.68 -6.96
C GLY A 211 -3.14 13.15 -5.76
N HIS A 212 -3.87 12.04 -5.91
CA HIS A 212 -4.56 11.37 -4.82
C HIS A 212 -3.58 10.78 -3.80
N VAL A 213 -2.60 9.99 -4.26
CA VAL A 213 -1.59 9.38 -3.39
C VAL A 213 -0.82 10.45 -2.60
N PHE A 214 -0.40 11.53 -3.26
CA PHE A 214 0.31 12.63 -2.59
C PHE A 214 -0.58 13.52 -1.74
N GLY A 215 -1.84 13.75 -2.12
CA GLY A 215 -2.83 14.42 -1.28
C GLY A 215 -3.07 13.66 0.02
N PHE A 216 -3.26 12.35 -0.08
CA PHE A 216 -3.42 11.47 1.06
C PHE A 216 -2.15 11.41 1.92
N PHE A 217 -0.95 11.43 1.32
CA PHE A 217 0.31 11.54 2.05
C PHE A 217 0.38 12.83 2.88
N LEU A 218 0.07 13.99 2.30
CA LEU A 218 0.08 15.27 3.01
C LEU A 218 -0.94 15.32 4.16
N ILE A 219 -2.14 14.78 3.94
CA ILE A 219 -3.15 14.65 4.99
C ILE A 219 -2.59 13.80 6.15
N ASN A 220 -2.01 12.63 5.86
CA ASN A 220 -1.48 11.77 6.92
C ASN A 220 -0.28 12.40 7.63
N CYS A 221 0.58 13.15 6.94
CA CYS A 221 1.61 13.96 7.59
C CYS A 221 0.99 14.99 8.54
N TYR A 222 -0.06 15.70 8.13
CA TYR A 222 -0.75 16.67 8.99
C TYR A 222 -1.36 16.03 10.23
N GLU A 223 -2.05 14.88 10.08
CA GLU A 223 -2.64 14.15 11.21
C GLU A 223 -1.59 13.55 12.15
N HIS A 224 -0.43 13.17 11.62
CA HIS A 224 0.64 12.54 12.40
C HIS A 224 1.50 13.57 13.13
N ASN A 225 2.08 14.51 12.39
CA ASN A 225 2.89 15.61 12.89
C ASN A 225 2.99 16.71 11.81
N GLN A 226 2.34 17.85 12.06
CA GLN A 226 2.30 18.98 11.13
C GLN A 226 3.68 19.50 10.71
N GLN A 227 4.71 19.31 11.53
CA GLN A 227 6.09 19.70 11.22
C GLN A 227 6.70 18.91 10.06
N LEU A 228 6.11 17.77 9.68
CA LEU A 228 6.56 16.95 8.56
C LEU A 228 6.14 17.52 7.20
N LEU A 229 5.13 18.41 7.17
CA LEU A 229 4.54 18.93 5.93
C LEU A 229 5.54 19.64 5.00
N PRO A 230 6.44 20.53 5.48
CA PRO A 230 7.41 21.17 4.60
C PRO A 230 8.36 20.16 3.93
N GLY A 231 8.81 19.15 4.68
CA GLY A 231 9.66 18.07 4.17
C GLY A 231 8.93 17.21 3.14
N ALA A 232 7.69 16.80 3.46
CA ALA A 232 6.83 16.03 2.56
C ALA A 232 6.58 16.79 1.25
N TRP A 233 6.21 18.08 1.33
CA TRP A 233 5.96 18.91 0.16
C TRP A 233 7.19 19.08 -0.72
N SER A 234 8.35 19.33 -0.12
CA SER A 234 9.62 19.41 -0.87
C SER A 234 9.93 18.10 -1.58
N ALA A 235 9.74 16.95 -0.92
CA ALA A 235 9.99 15.64 -1.52
C ALA A 235 9.01 15.33 -2.67
N ILE A 236 7.72 15.68 -2.51
CA ILE A 236 6.71 15.55 -3.56
C ILE A 236 7.09 16.38 -4.79
N LYS A 237 7.49 17.66 -4.62
CA LYS A 237 7.91 18.51 -5.74
C LYS A 237 9.11 17.91 -6.49
N SER A 238 10.14 17.49 -5.77
CA SER A 238 11.32 16.84 -6.36
C SER A 238 10.96 15.53 -7.08
N CYS A 239 10.07 14.73 -6.49
CA CYS A 239 9.59 13.48 -7.09
C CYS A 239 8.80 13.74 -8.37
N CYS A 240 7.82 14.64 -8.34
CA CYS A 240 7.06 15.07 -9.51
C CYS A 240 7.97 15.62 -10.62
N GLY A 241 9.01 16.38 -10.26
CA GLY A 241 10.00 16.89 -11.21
C GLY A 241 10.76 15.78 -11.93
N LYS A 242 11.00 14.64 -11.27
CA LYS A 242 11.59 13.45 -11.90
C LYS A 242 10.58 12.69 -12.77
N ILE A 243 9.36 12.47 -12.26
CA ILE A 243 8.30 11.73 -12.99
C ILE A 243 7.90 12.47 -14.28
N PHE A 244 7.81 13.80 -14.24
CA PHE A 244 7.36 14.65 -15.34
C PHE A 244 8.48 15.55 -15.88
N SER A 245 9.71 15.06 -15.90
CA SER A 245 10.91 15.82 -16.28
C SER A 245 10.84 16.52 -17.65
N HIS A 246 10.00 16.01 -18.56
CA HIS A 246 9.81 16.54 -19.91
C HIS A 246 8.41 17.14 -20.15
N ASP A 247 7.57 17.22 -19.12
CA ASP A 247 6.19 17.70 -19.25
C ASP A 247 5.82 18.62 -18.07
N GLU A 248 6.27 19.88 -18.19
CA GLU A 248 5.99 20.93 -17.21
C GLU A 248 4.48 21.14 -16.99
N LYS A 249 3.67 20.88 -18.02
CA LYS A 249 2.21 20.98 -17.91
C LYS A 249 1.67 19.90 -16.97
N LYS A 250 2.10 18.65 -17.11
CA LYS A 250 1.71 17.56 -16.20
C LYS A 250 2.23 17.77 -14.79
N TYR A 251 3.46 18.25 -14.65
CA TYR A 251 4.03 18.66 -13.37
C TYR A 251 3.13 19.66 -12.64
N ASN A 252 2.78 20.76 -13.31
CA ASN A 252 1.95 21.81 -12.75
C ASN A 252 0.50 21.35 -12.48
N ILE A 253 -0.07 20.54 -13.37
CA ILE A 253 -1.40 19.95 -13.15
C ILE A 253 -1.40 19.03 -11.94
N THR A 254 -0.36 18.22 -11.75
CA THR A 254 -0.29 17.31 -10.60
C THR A 254 -0.23 18.10 -9.30
N LEU A 255 0.75 19.00 -9.19
CA LEU A 255 1.02 19.74 -7.95
C LEU A 255 -0.06 20.76 -7.58
N PHE A 256 -0.50 21.55 -8.56
CA PHE A 256 -1.31 22.74 -8.31
C PHE A 256 -2.75 22.60 -8.80
N ARG A 257 -3.18 21.38 -9.14
CA ARG A 257 -4.58 21.08 -9.42
C ARG A 257 -5.00 19.76 -8.80
N ALA A 258 -4.34 18.66 -9.15
CA ALA A 258 -4.75 17.32 -8.71
C ALA A 258 -4.60 17.13 -7.20
N ILE A 259 -3.43 17.45 -6.62
CA ILE A 259 -3.20 17.32 -5.17
C ILE A 259 -4.22 18.15 -4.37
N PRO A 260 -4.42 19.46 -4.61
CA PRO A 260 -5.44 20.24 -3.92
C PRO A 260 -6.86 19.69 -4.09
N GLU A 261 -7.23 19.26 -5.31
CA GLU A 261 -8.55 18.66 -5.59
C GLU A 261 -8.81 17.40 -4.74
N TRP A 262 -7.80 16.55 -4.56
CA TRP A 262 -7.91 15.34 -3.75
C TRP A 262 -7.88 15.61 -2.25
N ILE A 263 -7.06 16.55 -1.78
CA ILE A 263 -7.06 16.95 -0.37
C ILE A 263 -8.45 17.39 0.07
N ILE A 264 -9.15 18.20 -0.74
CA ILE A 264 -10.53 18.60 -0.44
C ILE A 264 -11.46 17.39 -0.38
N LYS A 265 -11.44 16.52 -1.41
CA LYS A 265 -12.33 15.36 -1.48
C LYS A 265 -12.15 14.44 -0.28
N ASP A 266 -10.91 14.18 0.12
CA ASP A 266 -10.59 13.31 1.23
C ASP A 266 -11.02 13.94 2.56
N ILE A 267 -10.75 15.23 2.78
CA ILE A 267 -11.22 15.96 3.97
C ILE A 267 -12.75 16.03 4.01
N GLU A 268 -13.43 16.26 2.88
CA GLU A 268 -14.90 16.24 2.80
C GLU A 268 -15.47 14.90 3.24
N ALA A 269 -14.82 13.79 2.86
CA ALA A 269 -15.22 12.43 3.17
C ALA A 269 -14.89 12.01 4.62
N MET A 270 -14.06 12.76 5.35
CA MET A 270 -13.77 12.45 6.76
C MET A 270 -15.00 12.64 7.65
N ASN A 271 -15.14 11.74 8.63
CA ASN A 271 -16.17 11.78 9.65
C ASN A 271 -15.79 12.71 10.82
N ILE A 272 -15.65 14.00 10.51
CA ILE A 272 -15.29 15.09 11.43
C ILE A 272 -16.21 16.30 11.16
N ASP A 273 -16.26 17.25 12.09
CA ASP A 273 -17.09 18.45 11.92
C ASP A 273 -16.51 19.44 10.87
N ASP A 274 -17.35 20.35 10.39
CA ASP A 274 -17.00 21.29 9.32
C ASP A 274 -15.91 22.29 9.74
N SER A 275 -15.83 22.65 11.03
CA SER A 275 -14.76 23.52 11.55
C SER A 275 -13.41 22.80 11.47
N GLN A 276 -13.37 21.53 11.88
CA GLN A 276 -12.20 20.67 11.78
C GLN A 276 -11.77 20.42 10.34
N LYS A 277 -12.70 20.34 9.38
CA LYS A 277 -12.39 20.28 7.94
C LYS A 277 -11.78 21.58 7.45
N MET A 278 -12.36 22.71 7.83
CA MET A 278 -11.87 24.04 7.46
C MET A 278 -10.45 24.29 7.97
N VAL A 279 -10.18 23.93 9.23
CA VAL A 279 -8.85 24.05 9.86
C VAL A 279 -7.80 23.26 9.07
N ARG A 280 -8.11 22.03 8.62
CA ARG A 280 -7.19 21.21 7.82
C ARG A 280 -6.89 21.84 6.46
N VAL A 281 -7.91 22.29 5.74
CA VAL A 281 -7.75 22.92 4.42
C VAL A 281 -6.93 24.21 4.50
N ILE A 282 -7.01 24.96 5.61
CA ILE A 282 -6.21 26.16 5.83
C ILE A 282 -4.79 25.82 6.27
N ASN A 283 -4.64 24.90 7.24
CA ASN A 283 -3.35 24.66 7.87
C ASN A 283 -2.37 23.87 7.00
N ILE A 284 -2.85 22.95 6.15
CA ILE A 284 -1.97 22.18 5.25
C ILE A 284 -1.16 23.12 4.33
N PRO A 285 -1.77 24.02 3.52
CA PRO A 285 -1.01 24.91 2.65
C PRO A 285 -0.25 26.01 3.42
N ASN A 286 -0.66 26.34 4.65
CA ASN A 286 0.08 27.32 5.48
C ASN A 286 1.50 26.87 5.85
N GLN A 287 1.81 25.58 5.75
CA GLN A 287 3.16 25.05 5.97
C GLN A 287 4.03 25.09 4.70
N PHE A 288 3.49 25.52 3.55
CA PHE A 288 4.21 25.56 2.29
C PHE A 288 4.84 26.95 2.04
N PRO A 289 5.83 27.05 1.12
CA PRO A 289 6.31 28.35 0.64
C PRO A 289 5.15 29.21 0.11
N GLU A 290 5.24 30.52 0.31
CA GLU A 290 4.14 31.45 -0.01
C GLU A 290 3.61 31.32 -1.44
N GLU A 291 4.49 31.16 -2.42
CA GLU A 291 4.10 30.97 -3.83
C GLU A 291 3.22 29.72 -4.04
N ASP A 292 3.57 28.62 -3.36
CA ASP A 292 2.83 27.36 -3.47
C ASP A 292 1.51 27.44 -2.70
N ARG A 293 1.51 28.08 -1.52
CA ARG A 293 0.31 28.35 -0.71
C ARG A 293 -0.74 29.09 -1.52
N ILE A 294 -0.37 30.20 -2.17
CA ILE A 294 -1.30 31.01 -2.98
C ILE A 294 -1.91 30.17 -4.11
N LYS A 295 -1.13 29.31 -4.76
CA LYS A 295 -1.64 28.40 -5.81
C LYS A 295 -2.66 27.40 -5.23
N PHE A 296 -2.41 26.83 -4.05
CA PHE A 296 -3.35 25.95 -3.37
C PHE A 296 -4.66 26.64 -3.00
N GLU A 297 -4.57 27.80 -2.34
CA GLU A 297 -5.72 28.59 -1.90
C GLU A 297 -6.63 28.99 -3.07
N ASN A 298 -6.05 29.38 -4.20
CA ASN A 298 -6.81 29.69 -5.42
C ASN A 298 -7.64 28.50 -5.92
N ILE A 299 -7.13 27.27 -5.79
CA ILE A 299 -7.88 26.07 -6.15
C ILE A 299 -8.99 25.80 -5.15
N PHE A 300 -8.73 25.99 -3.86
CA PHE A 300 -9.72 25.78 -2.80
C PHE A 300 -10.91 26.73 -2.97
N ILE A 301 -10.65 28.02 -3.23
CA ILE A 301 -11.68 29.03 -3.53
C ILE A 301 -12.50 28.63 -4.76
N ARG A 302 -11.84 28.11 -5.81
CA ARG A 302 -12.51 27.70 -7.05
C ARG A 302 -13.41 26.49 -6.84
N LEU A 303 -12.99 25.52 -6.03
CA LEU A 303 -13.74 24.28 -5.81
C LEU A 303 -14.95 24.45 -4.90
N ARG A 304 -14.95 25.47 -4.03
CA ARG A 304 -16.03 25.77 -3.07
C ARG A 304 -16.46 24.52 -2.27
N PRO A 305 -15.59 24.01 -1.37
CA PRO A 305 -15.92 22.85 -0.54
C PRO A 305 -17.22 23.05 0.23
N LYS A 306 -18.00 21.98 0.41
CA LYS A 306 -19.35 22.06 1.00
C LYS A 306 -19.35 22.66 2.41
N PHE A 307 -18.30 22.38 3.18
CA PHE A 307 -18.13 22.86 4.56
C PHE A 307 -17.64 24.32 4.66
N MET A 308 -17.42 25.00 3.54
CA MET A 308 -17.04 26.43 3.50
C MET A 308 -18.22 27.37 3.22
N HIS A 309 -19.44 26.86 3.11
CA HIS A 309 -20.64 27.69 2.99
C HIS A 309 -21.08 28.16 4.38
N ILE A 310 -20.60 29.35 4.78
CA ILE A 310 -21.12 30.13 5.91
C ILE A 310 -22.13 31.14 5.38
#